data_AF-A0A7C3YTF0-F1
#
_entry.id   AF-A0A7C3YTF0-F1
#
_cell.length_a   1.000
_cell.length_b   1.000
_cell.length_c   1.000
_cell.angle_alpha   90.00
_cell.angle_beta   90.00
_cell.angle_gamma   90.00
#
_symmetry.space_group_name_H-M   'P 1'
#
loop_
_entity.id
_entity.type
_entity.pdbx_description
1 polymer ?
#
loop_
_entity_poly.entity_id
_entity_poly.type
_entity_poly.pdbx_seq_one_letter_code
_entity_poly.pdbx_strand_id
1 'polypeptide(L)'
;MKKTTYPDGTTVESIYYDLNHKKTIKLDGNVIFVLNLDGEGRASGNNAIIEQVGGGNNVYGITRDNAGRILQVDYPNEDRSFTEYDVEGRIIKHRNYYKTHIINKFEYTLDNEGNKMTEKTNTGIRSYGYDEIYQLTSARYERNQAFTWEYDEAGNRLSSVEALAPTPSRSYVPNNLNQYASVNRVRYSYDADGNLLTDGTRSLGWDVRNRLIQV
;
A
#
# COMPACT_ATOMS: atom_id res chain seq x y z
N MET A 1 -3.30 -32.47 -4.65
CA MET A 1 -1.88 -32.14 -4.92
C MET A 1 -1.79 -31.38 -6.22
N LYS A 2 -0.98 -30.31 -6.31
CA LYS A 2 -0.69 -29.58 -7.55
C LYS A 2 0.83 -29.48 -7.73
N LYS A 3 1.35 -29.84 -8.90
CA LYS A 3 2.78 -29.81 -9.24
C LYS A 3 3.00 -29.02 -10.54
N THR A 4 4.02 -28.17 -10.56
CA THR A 4 4.47 -27.43 -11.75
C THR A 4 5.96 -27.70 -11.95
N THR A 5 6.37 -27.93 -13.19
CA THR A 5 7.77 -28.08 -13.60
C THR A 5 8.13 -26.97 -14.58
N TYR A 6 9.24 -26.27 -14.32
CA TYR A 6 9.75 -25.18 -15.14
C TYR A 6 10.75 -25.69 -16.19
N PRO A 7 11.06 -24.90 -17.24
CA PRO A 7 11.98 -25.32 -18.31
C PRO A 7 13.39 -25.69 -17.85
N ASP A 8 13.85 -25.16 -16.72
CA ASP A 8 15.14 -25.47 -16.08
C ASP A 8 15.11 -26.79 -15.29
N GLY A 9 13.96 -27.48 -15.23
CA GLY A 9 13.75 -28.70 -14.47
C GLY A 9 13.30 -28.49 -13.03
N THR A 10 13.29 -27.25 -12.53
CA THR A 10 12.84 -26.91 -11.17
C THR A 10 11.38 -27.31 -11.00
N THR A 11 11.04 -27.86 -9.84
CA THR A 11 9.70 -28.32 -9.51
C THR A 11 9.14 -27.64 -8.27
N VAL A 12 7.87 -27.21 -8.36
CA VAL A 12 7.12 -26.67 -7.23
C VAL A 12 5.89 -27.53 -7.01
N GLU A 13 5.74 -28.06 -5.80
CA GLU A 13 4.61 -28.90 -5.41
C GLU A 13 3.83 -28.26 -4.27
N SER A 14 2.51 -28.41 -4.28
CA SER A 14 1.65 -28.05 -3.16
C SER A 14 0.71 -29.20 -2.81
N ILE A 15 0.67 -29.53 -1.52
CA ILE A 15 -0.10 -30.65 -0.99
C ILE A 15 -0.99 -30.10 0.12
N TYR A 16 -2.30 -30.28 -0.02
CA TYR A 16 -3.28 -29.92 0.99
C TYR A 16 -3.75 -31.21 1.69
N TYR A 17 -3.82 -31.15 3.02
CA TYR A 17 -4.21 -32.25 3.89
C TYR A 17 -5.49 -31.83 4.62
N ASP A 18 -6.62 -32.28 4.08
CA ASP A 18 -7.96 -31.88 4.54
C ASP A 18 -8.17 -32.14 6.04
N LEU A 19 -7.76 -33.33 6.52
CA LEU A 19 -7.97 -33.78 7.91
C LEU A 19 -7.43 -32.81 8.98
N ASN A 20 -6.37 -32.07 8.66
CA ASN A 20 -5.71 -31.17 9.61
C ASN A 20 -5.66 -29.72 9.09
N HIS A 21 -6.40 -29.40 8.03
CA HIS A 21 -6.35 -28.11 7.33
C HIS A 21 -4.91 -27.61 7.10
N LYS A 22 -4.02 -28.48 6.63
CA LYS A 22 -2.60 -28.18 6.48
C LYS A 22 -2.22 -28.12 5.02
N LYS A 23 -1.41 -27.15 4.61
CA LYS A 23 -0.83 -27.10 3.26
C LYS A 23 0.69 -27.10 3.33
N THR A 24 1.35 -27.94 2.54
CA THR A 24 2.81 -27.88 2.36
C THR A 24 3.15 -27.40 0.97
N ILE A 25 4.22 -26.62 0.85
CA ILE A 25 4.82 -26.21 -0.41
C ILE A 25 6.22 -26.79 -0.46
N LYS A 26 6.56 -27.42 -1.57
CA LYS A 26 7.88 -28.00 -1.80
C LYS A 26 8.56 -27.38 -3.01
N LEU A 27 9.87 -27.22 -2.92
CA LEU A 27 10.78 -26.90 -4.02
C LEU A 27 11.72 -28.08 -4.21
N ASP A 28 11.70 -28.68 -5.40
CA ASP A 28 12.54 -29.85 -5.74
C ASP A 28 12.44 -30.99 -4.72
N GLY A 29 11.20 -31.27 -4.30
CA GLY A 29 10.89 -32.31 -3.31
C GLY A 29 11.12 -31.91 -1.85
N ASN A 30 11.83 -30.82 -1.58
CA ASN A 30 12.09 -30.32 -0.23
C ASN A 30 10.95 -29.41 0.24
N VAL A 31 10.43 -29.63 1.45
CA VAL A 31 9.42 -28.72 2.02
C VAL A 31 10.07 -27.38 2.32
N ILE A 32 9.50 -26.31 1.77
CA ILE A 32 9.95 -24.93 2.00
C ILE A 32 8.93 -24.12 2.81
N PHE A 33 7.65 -24.51 2.77
CA PHE A 33 6.62 -23.94 3.64
C PHE A 33 5.66 -24.99 4.16
N VAL A 34 5.23 -24.80 5.39
CA VAL A 34 4.08 -25.45 6.01
C VAL A 34 3.10 -24.37 6.45
N LEU A 35 1.86 -24.46 6.00
CA LEU A 35 0.77 -23.56 6.37
C LEU A 35 -0.25 -24.35 7.20
N ASN A 36 -0.51 -23.90 8.42
CA ASN A 36 -1.63 -24.39 9.23
C ASN A 36 -2.80 -23.44 9.04
N LEU A 37 -3.90 -23.95 8.50
CA LEU A 37 -5.01 -23.15 8.00
C LEU A 37 -6.23 -23.26 8.93
N ASP A 38 -7.02 -22.19 8.97
CA ASP A 38 -8.36 -22.21 9.53
C ASP A 38 -9.35 -22.94 8.60
N GLY A 39 -10.61 -23.05 9.02
CA GLY A 39 -11.67 -23.72 8.24
C GLY A 39 -11.98 -23.08 6.89
N GLU A 40 -11.52 -21.84 6.66
CA GLU A 40 -11.67 -21.11 5.41
C GLU A 40 -10.40 -21.20 4.53
N GLY A 41 -9.43 -22.04 4.92
CA GLY A 41 -8.19 -22.25 4.18
C GLY A 41 -7.15 -21.12 4.32
N ARG A 42 -7.27 -20.26 5.34
CA ARG A 42 -6.35 -19.14 5.60
C ARG A 42 -5.37 -19.50 6.70
N ALA A 43 -4.10 -19.14 6.55
CA ALA A 43 -3.10 -19.40 7.59
C ALA A 43 -3.48 -18.70 8.91
N SER A 44 -3.50 -19.47 10.00
CA SER A 44 -3.90 -18.99 11.34
C SER A 44 -3.33 -19.84 12.49
N GLY A 45 -3.29 -19.25 13.68
CA GLY A 45 -2.75 -19.85 14.91
C GLY A 45 -1.28 -19.49 15.14
N ASN A 46 -0.72 -19.97 16.26
CA ASN A 46 0.64 -19.62 16.70
C ASN A 46 1.76 -20.13 15.77
N ASN A 47 1.47 -21.16 14.97
CA ASN A 47 2.37 -21.71 13.96
C ASN A 47 1.73 -21.63 12.57
N ALA A 48 1.02 -20.54 12.27
CA ALA A 48 0.27 -20.36 11.02
C ALA A 48 1.13 -20.64 9.78
N ILE A 49 2.39 -20.20 9.78
CA ILE A 49 3.36 -20.44 8.71
C ILE A 49 4.67 -20.91 9.32
N ILE A 50 5.25 -21.98 8.77
CA ILE A 50 6.61 -22.43 9.06
C ILE A 50 7.37 -22.40 7.75
N GLU A 51 8.28 -21.46 7.61
CA GLU A 51 9.24 -21.38 6.50
C GLU A 51 10.47 -22.22 6.85
N GLN A 52 10.91 -23.06 5.91
CA GLN A 52 11.99 -24.03 6.11
C GLN A 52 13.15 -23.82 5.12
N VAL A 53 13.35 -22.59 4.69
CA VAL A 53 14.42 -22.21 3.75
C VAL A 53 15.72 -21.95 4.52
N GLY A 54 16.85 -22.49 4.04
CA GLY A 54 18.18 -22.15 4.59
C GLY A 54 18.59 -22.88 5.87
N GLY A 55 17.94 -23.99 6.24
CA GLY A 55 18.40 -24.89 7.32
C GLY A 55 17.85 -24.60 8.72
N GLY A 56 16.95 -23.61 8.86
CA GLY A 56 16.20 -23.32 10.08
C GLY A 56 14.69 -23.27 9.84
N ASN A 57 13.91 -23.21 10.92
CA ASN A 57 12.47 -22.99 10.87
C ASN A 57 12.15 -21.57 11.31
N ASN A 58 11.65 -20.74 10.39
CA ASN A 58 11.07 -19.44 10.70
C ASN A 58 9.55 -19.63 10.93
N VAL A 59 9.10 -19.43 12.17
CA VAL A 59 7.71 -19.65 12.55
C VAL A 59 6.98 -18.33 12.70
N TYR A 60 5.83 -18.21 12.04
CA TYR A 60 4.95 -17.05 12.10
C TYR A 60 3.63 -17.43 12.77
N GLY A 61 3.21 -16.63 13.75
CA GLY A 61 1.88 -16.69 14.34
C GLY A 61 0.94 -15.72 13.62
N ILE A 62 -0.30 -16.12 13.32
CA ILE A 62 -1.32 -15.24 12.74
C ILE A 62 -2.64 -15.39 13.51
N THR A 63 -3.00 -14.33 14.21
CA THR A 63 -4.32 -14.22 14.87
C THR A 63 -5.27 -13.46 13.97
N ARG A 64 -6.49 -13.98 13.80
CA ARG A 64 -7.54 -13.37 12.99
C ARG A 64 -8.79 -13.13 13.83
N ASP A 65 -9.62 -12.19 13.42
CA ASP A 65 -10.98 -12.07 13.93
C ASP A 65 -11.94 -13.03 13.21
N ASN A 66 -13.21 -13.03 13.62
CA ASN A 66 -14.24 -13.90 13.04
C ASN A 66 -14.55 -13.59 11.56
N ALA A 67 -14.25 -12.38 11.09
CA ALA A 67 -14.36 -12.03 9.67
C ALA A 67 -13.11 -12.47 8.87
N GLY A 68 -12.10 -13.03 9.53
CA GLY A 68 -10.86 -13.49 8.93
C GLY A 68 -9.80 -12.42 8.75
N ARG A 69 -10.01 -11.21 9.25
CA ARG A 69 -9.05 -10.11 9.14
C ARG A 69 -7.93 -10.34 10.16
N ILE A 70 -6.70 -9.94 9.82
CA ILE A 70 -5.53 -10.20 10.66
C ILE A 70 -5.51 -9.21 11.82
N LEU A 71 -5.58 -9.70 13.05
CA LEU A 71 -5.42 -8.90 14.27
C LEU A 71 -3.95 -8.80 14.70
N GLN A 72 -3.19 -9.88 14.54
CA GLN A 72 -1.79 -9.92 14.93
C GLN A 72 -0.98 -10.84 14.02
N VAL A 73 0.26 -10.44 13.72
CA VAL A 73 1.29 -11.31 13.16
C VAL A 73 2.46 -11.33 14.13
N ASP A 74 2.81 -12.50 14.62
CA ASP A 74 4.03 -12.74 15.40
C ASP A 74 5.11 -13.24 14.46
N TYR A 75 6.25 -12.55 14.43
CA TYR A 75 7.36 -12.85 13.53
C TYR A 75 8.39 -13.78 14.19
N PRO A 76 9.21 -14.51 13.41
CA PRO A 76 10.21 -15.44 13.93
C PRO A 76 11.26 -14.79 14.84
N ASN A 77 11.46 -13.49 14.73
CA ASN A 77 12.45 -12.72 15.48
C ASN A 77 11.90 -12.11 16.79
N GLU A 78 10.78 -12.62 17.31
CA GLU A 78 10.06 -12.14 18.50
C GLU A 78 9.37 -10.78 18.34
N ASP A 79 9.43 -10.18 17.15
CA ASP A 79 8.68 -8.98 16.83
C ASP A 79 7.23 -9.31 16.49
N ARG A 80 6.36 -8.30 16.53
CA ARG A 80 4.97 -8.48 16.13
C ARG A 80 4.37 -7.23 15.49
N SER A 81 3.37 -7.45 14.66
CA SER A 81 2.47 -6.41 14.19
C SER A 81 1.08 -6.64 14.74
N PHE A 82 0.35 -5.57 15.00
CA PHE A 82 -1.01 -5.61 15.53
C PHE A 82 -1.90 -4.62 14.76
N THR A 83 -3.11 -5.05 14.41
CA THR A 83 -4.06 -4.27 13.63
C THR A 83 -5.45 -4.30 14.30
N GLU A 84 -6.10 -3.14 14.41
CA GLU A 84 -7.50 -3.04 14.80
C GLU A 84 -8.32 -2.45 13.67
N TYR A 85 -9.57 -2.92 13.61
CA TYR A 85 -10.57 -2.51 12.64
C TYR A 85 -11.76 -1.89 13.36
N ASP A 86 -12.44 -0.96 12.70
CA ASP A 86 -13.76 -0.54 13.14
C ASP A 86 -14.86 -1.55 12.72
N VAL A 87 -16.11 -1.18 12.99
CA VAL A 87 -17.29 -2.01 12.70
C VAL A 87 -17.52 -2.23 11.20
N GLU A 88 -17.07 -1.30 10.35
CA GLU A 88 -17.14 -1.43 8.88
C GLU A 88 -15.94 -2.20 8.31
N GLY A 89 -14.94 -2.48 9.15
CA GLY A 89 -13.74 -3.19 8.76
C GLY A 89 -12.64 -2.34 8.17
N ARG A 90 -12.70 -1.03 8.39
CA ARG A 90 -11.63 -0.10 8.07
C ARG A 90 -10.57 -0.19 9.15
N ILE A 91 -9.30 -0.15 8.78
CA ILE A 91 -8.19 -0.14 9.75
C ILE A 91 -8.23 1.19 10.50
N ILE A 92 -8.25 1.14 11.83
CA ILE A 92 -8.18 2.32 12.70
C ILE A 92 -6.90 2.35 13.54
N LYS A 93 -6.16 1.25 13.60
CA LYS A 93 -4.89 1.16 14.31
C LYS A 93 -3.99 0.11 13.68
N HIS A 94 -2.72 0.44 13.52
CA HIS A 94 -1.66 -0.49 13.20
C HIS A 94 -0.41 -0.17 14.03
N ARG A 95 0.23 -1.17 14.60
CA ARG A 95 1.44 -1.02 15.43
C ARG A 95 2.42 -2.13 15.11
N ASN A 96 3.68 -1.76 14.95
CA ASN A 96 4.81 -2.67 14.85
C ASN A 96 5.63 -2.59 16.14
N TYR A 97 6.00 -3.75 16.67
CA TYR A 97 6.72 -3.89 17.91
C TYR A 97 8.07 -4.57 17.67
N TYR A 98 9.14 -3.97 18.21
CA TYR A 98 10.37 -4.70 18.49
C TYR A 98 10.29 -5.24 19.92
N LYS A 99 10.09 -6.55 20.06
CA LYS A 99 9.70 -7.19 21.33
C LYS A 99 8.47 -6.50 21.96
N THR A 100 8.65 -5.76 23.05
CA THR A 100 7.59 -5.03 23.77
C THR A 100 7.48 -3.55 23.38
N HIS A 101 8.42 -3.02 22.59
CA HIS A 101 8.50 -1.59 22.27
C HIS A 101 7.86 -1.29 20.92
N ILE A 102 7.00 -0.28 20.85
CA ILE A 102 6.43 0.19 19.58
C ILE A 102 7.52 0.89 18.78
N ILE A 103 7.91 0.32 17.64
CA ILE A 103 8.90 0.91 16.71
C ILE A 103 8.25 1.76 15.63
N ASN A 104 6.99 1.47 15.29
CA ASN A 104 6.16 2.29 14.42
C ASN A 104 4.67 2.10 14.76
N LYS A 105 3.87 3.15 14.62
CA LYS A 105 2.41 3.08 14.74
C LYS A 105 1.72 4.03 13.80
N PHE A 106 0.47 3.69 13.50
CA PHE A 106 -0.50 4.52 12.81
C PHE A 106 -1.86 4.33 13.49
N GLU A 107 -2.40 5.38 14.08
CA GLU A 107 -3.70 5.39 14.75
C GLU A 107 -4.58 6.42 14.06
N TYR A 108 -5.72 6.01 13.52
CA TYR A 108 -6.55 6.84 12.66
C TYR A 108 -7.84 7.26 13.35
N THR A 109 -8.28 8.47 13.06
CA THR A 109 -9.70 8.85 13.21
C THR A 109 -10.27 9.06 11.82
N LEU A 110 -11.47 8.55 11.58
CA LEU A 110 -12.16 8.65 10.31
C LEU A 110 -13.41 9.53 10.48
N ASP A 111 -13.80 10.24 9.43
CA ASP A 111 -15.13 10.84 9.37
C ASP A 111 -16.20 9.74 9.12
N ASN A 112 -17.47 10.14 9.01
CA ASN A 112 -18.57 9.19 8.81
C ASN A 112 -18.47 8.42 7.49
N GLU A 113 -17.78 8.97 6.49
CA GLU A 113 -17.63 8.40 5.15
C GLU A 113 -16.32 7.59 5.02
N GLY A 114 -15.54 7.54 6.09
CA GLY A 114 -14.30 6.79 6.17
C GLY A 114 -13.07 7.57 5.73
N ASN A 115 -13.17 8.86 5.44
CA ASN A 115 -12.01 9.68 5.13
C ASN A 115 -11.18 9.91 6.39
N LYS A 116 -9.86 9.80 6.23
CA LYS A 116 -8.91 9.89 7.34
C LYS A 116 -8.80 11.33 7.84
N MET A 117 -9.40 11.67 8.97
CA MET A 117 -9.27 13.00 9.56
C MET A 117 -7.92 13.20 10.26
N THR A 118 -7.46 12.20 11.02
CA THR A 118 -6.17 12.26 11.71
C THR A 118 -5.41 10.94 11.62
N GLU A 119 -4.08 11.03 11.70
CA GLU A 119 -3.15 9.91 11.78
C GLU A 119 -2.12 10.23 12.86
N LYS A 120 -2.19 9.52 13.98
CA LYS A 120 -1.20 9.59 15.04
C LYS A 120 -0.09 8.57 14.78
N THR A 121 1.12 9.08 14.60
CA THR A 121 2.33 8.31 14.33
C THR A 121 3.22 8.23 15.58
N ASN A 122 4.40 7.65 15.44
CA ASN A 122 5.44 7.74 16.48
C ASN A 122 6.06 9.14 16.60
N THR A 123 5.90 10.00 15.59
CA THR A 123 6.54 11.32 15.53
C THR A 123 5.58 12.47 15.83
N GLY A 124 4.28 12.22 15.89
CA GLY A 124 3.28 13.24 16.16
C GLY A 124 1.91 12.89 15.59
N ILE A 125 1.10 13.92 15.32
CA ILE A 125 -0.23 13.79 14.74
C ILE A 125 -0.23 14.50 13.39
N ARG A 126 -0.79 13.84 12.40
CA ARG A 126 -1.13 14.41 11.10
C ARG A 126 -2.62 14.62 11.02
N SER A 127 -3.06 15.67 10.33
CA SER A 127 -4.47 15.96 10.08
C SER A 127 -4.71 16.20 8.60
N TYR A 128 -5.91 15.88 8.14
CA TYR A 128 -6.30 16.01 6.74
C TYR A 128 -7.67 16.69 6.65
N GLY A 129 -7.85 17.49 5.62
CA GLY A 129 -9.11 18.15 5.28
C GLY A 129 -9.51 17.85 3.85
N TYR A 130 -10.80 17.77 3.62
CA TYR A 130 -11.39 17.36 2.35
C TYR A 130 -12.45 18.38 1.92
N ASP A 131 -12.74 18.44 0.62
CA ASP A 131 -13.93 19.12 0.11
C ASP A 131 -15.19 18.23 0.16
N GLU A 132 -16.31 18.74 -0.34
CA GLU A 132 -17.62 18.07 -0.29
C GLU A 132 -17.69 16.78 -1.12
N ILE A 133 -16.77 16.58 -2.06
CA ILE A 133 -16.64 15.36 -2.87
C ILE A 133 -15.41 14.53 -2.48
N TYR A 134 -14.90 14.76 -1.27
CA TYR A 134 -13.83 14.00 -0.62
C TYR A 134 -12.45 14.10 -1.29
N GLN A 135 -12.19 15.17 -2.04
CA GLN A 135 -10.84 15.48 -2.52
C GLN A 135 -10.02 16.10 -1.39
N LEU A 136 -8.75 15.69 -1.26
CA LEU A 136 -7.85 16.20 -0.23
C LEU A 136 -7.48 17.66 -0.51
N THR A 137 -7.97 18.59 0.32
CA THR A 137 -7.70 20.04 0.20
C THR A 137 -6.60 20.52 1.13
N SER A 138 -6.35 19.80 2.22
CA SER A 138 -5.26 20.12 3.14
C SER A 138 -4.70 18.89 3.83
N ALA A 139 -3.40 18.93 4.11
CA ALA A 139 -2.76 18.02 5.04
C ALA A 139 -1.81 18.82 5.93
N ARG A 140 -1.75 18.46 7.20
CA ARG A 140 -0.75 19.00 8.12
C ARG A 140 -0.02 17.83 8.76
N TYR A 141 1.27 17.74 8.53
CA TYR A 141 2.13 16.75 9.15
C TYR A 141 2.80 17.31 10.40
N GLU A 142 3.54 16.43 11.05
CA GLU A 142 4.38 16.72 12.19
C GLU A 142 5.35 17.86 11.87
N ARG A 143 5.85 18.57 12.89
CA ARG A 143 6.76 19.72 12.71
C ARG A 143 6.19 20.84 11.83
N ASN A 144 4.86 20.99 11.83
CA ASN A 144 4.13 22.07 11.14
C ASN A 144 4.33 22.09 9.61
N GLN A 145 4.59 20.94 8.99
CA GLN A 145 4.57 20.86 7.53
C GLN A 145 3.11 20.93 7.07
N ALA A 146 2.74 22.03 6.42
CA ALA A 146 1.39 22.24 5.91
C ALA A 146 1.39 22.12 4.39
N PHE A 147 0.38 21.43 3.88
CA PHE A 147 0.17 21.14 2.47
C PHE A 147 -1.26 21.54 2.12
N THR A 148 -1.44 22.14 0.95
CA THR A 148 -2.77 22.54 0.46
C THR A 148 -2.90 22.23 -1.02
N TRP A 149 -4.13 21.95 -1.45
CA TRP A 149 -4.49 21.70 -2.84
C TRP A 149 -5.84 22.34 -3.13
N GLU A 150 -5.96 22.85 -4.35
CA GLU A 150 -7.21 23.36 -4.91
C GLU A 150 -7.50 22.65 -6.22
N TYR A 151 -8.77 22.41 -6.50
CA TYR A 151 -9.25 21.68 -7.67
C TYR A 151 -10.31 22.49 -8.41
N ASP A 152 -10.46 22.23 -9.71
CA ASP A 152 -11.63 22.64 -10.46
C ASP A 152 -12.79 21.64 -10.26
N GLU A 153 -13.95 21.93 -10.84
CA GLU A 153 -15.15 21.08 -10.74
C GLU A 153 -14.97 19.70 -11.40
N ALA A 154 -14.03 19.55 -12.32
CA ALA A 154 -13.70 18.27 -12.96
C ALA A 154 -12.65 17.47 -12.17
N GLY A 155 -12.15 18.02 -11.05
CA GLY A 155 -11.14 17.40 -10.19
C GLY A 155 -9.70 17.59 -10.69
N ASN A 156 -9.46 18.44 -11.69
CA ASN A 156 -8.10 18.83 -12.03
C ASN A 156 -7.56 19.74 -10.95
N ARG A 157 -6.34 19.47 -10.49
CA ARG A 157 -5.67 20.36 -9.55
C ARG A 157 -5.41 21.71 -10.23
N LEU A 158 -5.63 22.81 -9.52
CA LEU A 158 -5.35 24.19 -9.95
C LEU A 158 -4.14 24.77 -9.22
N SER A 159 -3.97 24.43 -7.94
CA SER A 159 -2.83 24.87 -7.14
C SER A 159 -2.39 23.81 -6.13
N SER A 160 -1.13 23.85 -5.73
CA SER A 160 -0.64 23.09 -4.57
C SER A 160 0.51 23.77 -3.85
N VAL A 161 0.54 23.63 -2.53
CA VAL A 161 1.72 23.90 -1.71
C VAL A 161 2.19 22.57 -1.16
N GLU A 162 3.31 22.04 -1.69
CA GLU A 162 3.75 20.67 -1.43
C GLU A 162 5.06 20.55 -0.64
N ALA A 163 5.54 21.63 -0.03
CA ALA A 163 6.75 21.59 0.78
C ALA A 163 6.70 22.61 1.92
N LEU A 164 7.66 22.48 2.84
CA LEU A 164 7.82 23.38 3.98
C LEU A 164 7.93 24.84 3.53
N ALA A 165 7.27 25.72 4.27
CA ALA A 165 7.41 27.15 4.06
C ALA A 165 8.88 27.59 4.27
N PRO A 166 9.39 28.55 3.47
CA PRO A 166 8.71 29.22 2.37
C PRO A 166 8.93 28.47 1.03
N THR A 167 7.95 27.68 0.58
CA THR A 167 7.94 27.14 -0.78
C THR A 167 6.79 27.79 -1.55
N PRO A 168 7.03 28.34 -2.76
CA PRO A 168 5.97 28.93 -3.57
C PRO A 168 4.94 27.86 -3.97
N SER A 169 3.69 28.30 -4.13
CA SER A 169 2.65 27.44 -4.70
C SER A 169 3.00 27.05 -6.13
N ARG A 170 2.67 25.81 -6.48
CA ARG A 170 2.73 25.29 -7.84
C ARG A 170 1.37 25.48 -8.47
N SER A 171 1.30 26.15 -9.62
CA SER A 171 0.07 26.32 -10.39
C SER A 171 -0.07 25.25 -11.47
N TYR A 172 -1.31 24.92 -11.81
CA TYR A 172 -1.65 23.94 -12.82
C TYR A 172 -2.75 24.52 -13.71
N VAL A 173 -2.64 24.32 -15.01
CA VAL A 173 -3.61 24.80 -15.98
C VAL A 173 -4.06 23.60 -16.82
N PRO A 174 -5.23 23.02 -16.55
CA PRO A 174 -5.78 21.97 -17.40
C PRO A 174 -6.27 22.53 -18.75
N ASN A 175 -6.29 21.68 -19.77
CA ASN A 175 -7.01 21.92 -21.01
C ASN A 175 -8.41 21.27 -20.95
N ASN A 176 -9.17 21.39 -22.04
CA ASN A 176 -10.51 20.80 -22.17
C ASN A 176 -10.54 19.26 -22.24
N LEU A 177 -9.38 18.60 -22.22
CA LEU A 177 -9.23 17.14 -22.19
C LEU A 177 -8.74 16.65 -20.81
N ASN A 178 -8.76 17.51 -19.78
CA ASN A 178 -8.24 17.21 -18.44
C ASN A 178 -6.74 16.83 -18.43
N GLN A 179 -5.98 17.38 -19.38
CA GLN A 179 -4.52 17.30 -19.41
C GLN A 179 -3.94 18.64 -18.96
N TYR A 180 -2.83 18.64 -18.22
CA TYR A 180 -2.19 19.89 -17.84
C TYR A 180 -1.51 20.52 -19.07
N ALA A 181 -2.05 21.61 -19.59
CA ALA A 181 -1.43 22.42 -20.64
C ALA A 181 -0.16 23.13 -20.13
N SER A 182 -0.15 23.50 -18.85
CA SER A 182 1.07 23.97 -18.19
C SER A 182 1.07 23.69 -16.70
N VAL A 183 2.27 23.54 -16.15
CA VAL A 183 2.50 23.43 -14.71
C VAL A 183 3.62 24.38 -14.30
N ASN A 184 3.34 25.24 -13.32
CA ASN A 184 4.21 26.34 -12.92
C ASN A 184 4.73 27.16 -14.12
N ARG A 185 3.83 27.46 -15.06
CA ARG A 185 4.09 28.16 -16.34
C ARG A 185 4.97 27.40 -17.35
N VAL A 186 5.43 26.19 -17.02
CA VAL A 186 6.11 25.30 -17.97
C VAL A 186 5.05 24.60 -18.82
N ARG A 187 5.13 24.77 -20.14
CA ARG A 187 4.16 24.17 -21.06
C ARG A 187 4.42 22.69 -21.24
N TYR A 188 3.36 21.92 -21.21
CA TYR A 188 3.37 20.51 -21.55
C TYR A 188 2.76 20.35 -22.93
N SER A 189 3.14 19.30 -23.63
CA SER A 189 2.52 18.97 -24.93
C SER A 189 2.25 17.48 -25.02
N TYR A 190 1.28 17.16 -25.86
CA TYR A 190 0.74 15.82 -26.01
C TYR A 190 0.61 15.51 -27.50
N ASP A 191 0.68 14.24 -27.87
CA ASP A 191 0.24 13.79 -29.18
C ASP A 191 -1.30 13.73 -29.26
N ALA A 192 -1.81 13.34 -30.43
CA ALA A 192 -3.25 13.28 -30.68
C ALA A 192 -3.96 12.18 -29.86
N ASP A 193 -3.23 11.15 -29.41
CA ASP A 193 -3.74 10.08 -28.57
C ASP A 193 -3.67 10.43 -27.08
N GLY A 194 -3.13 11.61 -26.75
CA GLY A 194 -3.03 12.13 -25.39
C GLY A 194 -1.79 11.67 -24.63
N ASN A 195 -0.80 11.09 -25.30
CA ASN A 195 0.47 10.75 -24.67
C ASN A 195 1.32 12.02 -24.49
N LEU A 196 1.87 12.21 -23.30
CA LEU A 196 2.74 13.35 -22.99
C LEU A 196 4.01 13.28 -23.84
N LEU A 197 4.29 14.31 -24.63
CA LEU A 197 5.51 14.44 -25.44
C LEU A 197 6.61 15.20 -24.70
N THR A 198 6.25 16.21 -23.91
CA THR A 198 7.20 16.90 -23.01
C THR A 198 6.51 17.51 -21.81
N ASP A 199 7.19 17.49 -20.66
CA ASP A 199 6.84 18.25 -19.45
C ASP A 199 7.70 19.52 -19.31
N GLY A 200 8.36 19.94 -20.39
CA GLY A 200 9.34 21.04 -20.43
C GLY A 200 10.71 20.71 -19.85
N THR A 201 10.90 19.52 -19.25
CA THR A 201 12.20 19.02 -18.79
C THR A 201 12.64 17.79 -19.57
N ARG A 202 11.71 16.84 -19.78
CA ARG A 202 11.93 15.56 -20.45
C ARG A 202 11.21 15.55 -21.79
N SER A 203 11.73 14.76 -22.72
CA SER A 203 11.09 14.50 -24.01
C SER A 203 10.78 13.02 -24.10
N LEU A 204 9.50 12.68 -24.24
CA LEU A 204 9.03 11.30 -24.16
C LEU A 204 8.67 10.77 -25.55
N GLY A 205 9.10 9.55 -25.85
CA GLY A 205 8.80 8.85 -27.09
C GLY A 205 7.87 7.67 -26.83
N TRP A 206 6.90 7.47 -27.72
CA TRP A 206 5.88 6.42 -27.62
C TRP A 206 5.89 5.55 -28.87
N ASP A 207 5.64 4.25 -28.71
CA ASP A 207 5.42 3.36 -29.84
C ASP A 207 3.95 3.39 -30.30
N VAL A 208 3.67 2.72 -31.43
CA VAL A 208 2.33 2.64 -32.04
C VAL A 208 1.27 1.95 -31.16
N ARG A 209 1.65 1.42 -29.99
CA ARG A 209 0.76 0.81 -29.01
C ARG A 209 0.62 1.67 -27.74
N ASN A 210 0.98 2.95 -27.82
CA ASN A 210 0.97 3.89 -26.69
C ASN A 210 1.83 3.42 -25.52
N ARG A 211 2.97 2.79 -25.80
CA ARG A 211 3.94 2.40 -24.77
C ARG A 211 5.13 3.35 -24.80
N LEU A 212 5.53 3.82 -23.63
CA LEU A 212 6.70 4.68 -23.46
C LEU A 212 7.97 3.91 -23.84
N ILE A 213 8.76 4.46 -24.75
CA ILE A 213 10.03 3.89 -25.23
C ILE A 213 11.25 4.79 -25.02
N GLN A 214 11.05 6.06 -24.64
CA GLN A 214 12.13 7.03 -24.43
C GLN A 214 11.75 8.10 -23.39
N VAL A 215 12.76 8.60 -22.65
CA VAL A 215 12.68 9.73 -21.70
C VAL A 215 13.88 10.67 -21.89
#